data_AF-A0A7L7KTC4-F1
#
_entry.id   AF-A0A7L7KTC4-F1
#
_cell.length_a   1.000
_cell.length_b   1.000
_cell.length_c   1.000
_cell.angle_alpha   90.00
_cell.angle_beta   90.00
_cell.angle_gamma   90.00
#
_symmetry.space_group_name_H-M   'P 1'
#
loop_
_entity.id
_entity.type
_entity.pdbx_description
1 polymer ?
#
loop_
_entity_poly.entity_id
_entity_poly.type
_entity_poly.pdbx_seq_one_letter_code
_entity_poly.pdbx_strand_id
1 'polypeptide(L)'
;MTFFRQALKFLTNRYNIILTILLVAIFVTIRFFIQPILVDTNATWIFSSSMQTLAALIALLPISYGYYINNLDNEKSDDYDSYIVERLKRDVYYEMMTVIIYSLVVIIVNLLSLFNETNSYFSLIIALLTVEGIGLIALYIYRLFDPNKVREILKEFDTTSTMDPNQQTVSLDTFITEYLELESTVKDFISNENDNEMVDTLPLYDIVDNLSKDFPELQEHYDTFKEIIFHRNNVIHNYTETIVDYNKYAKILELKDVYEKLNNQFVQKKIFSNVISIRKNVEKCLHEYLMDAENADVEIGTVPDDYREDIVSLLHSYFISDYYFSNSLEDAHDVDFEVIQNNYSERKLLGLDIKSLQPKNLKSIATAYFKRLNQRYMYLFLINFDSKKHQFIIMYKTKDHELRSLVVK
;
A
#
# COMPACT_ATOMS: atom_id res chain seq x y z
N MET A 1 -21.00 16.98 15.09
CA MET A 1 -20.08 18.14 15.06
C MET A 1 -19.25 18.22 13.78
N THR A 2 -18.83 17.10 13.19
CA THR A 2 -18.01 17.03 11.96
C THR A 2 -18.65 17.72 10.75
N PHE A 3 -19.94 17.47 10.50
CA PHE A 3 -20.69 18.11 9.40
C PHE A 3 -20.66 19.65 9.48
N PHE A 4 -21.00 20.22 10.64
CA PHE A 4 -21.01 21.67 10.84
C PHE A 4 -19.63 22.31 10.63
N ARG A 5 -18.56 21.63 11.05
CA ARG A 5 -17.19 22.10 10.86
C ARG A 5 -16.80 22.14 9.38
N GLN A 6 -17.18 21.12 8.62
CA GLN A 6 -16.94 21.07 7.17
C GLN A 6 -17.82 22.06 6.40
N ALA A 7 -19.09 22.21 6.78
CA ALA A 7 -19.98 23.22 6.22
C ALA A 7 -19.42 24.63 6.43
N LEU A 8 -18.90 24.92 7.64
CA LEU A 8 -18.26 26.20 7.93
C LEU A 8 -17.00 26.38 7.06
N LYS A 9 -16.12 25.37 6.96
CA LYS A 9 -14.91 25.40 6.12
C LYS A 9 -15.26 25.66 4.64
N PHE A 10 -16.34 25.06 4.15
CA PHE A 10 -16.81 25.30 2.79
C PHE A 10 -17.28 26.74 2.61
N LEU A 11 -18.16 27.25 3.49
CA LEU A 11 -18.69 28.61 3.39
C LEU A 11 -17.60 29.68 3.57
N THR A 12 -16.57 29.41 4.38
CA THR A 12 -15.43 30.32 4.59
C THR A 12 -14.30 30.15 3.56
N ASN A 13 -14.50 29.33 2.53
CA ASN A 13 -13.55 29.26 1.42
C ASN A 13 -13.48 30.62 0.69
N ARG A 14 -12.29 31.05 0.28
CA ARG A 14 -12.02 32.35 -0.36
C ARG A 14 -13.01 32.69 -1.47
N TYR A 15 -13.28 31.76 -2.39
CA TYR A 15 -14.21 32.05 -3.50
C TYR A 15 -15.66 32.21 -3.03
N ASN A 16 -16.09 31.46 -1.99
CA ASN A 16 -17.44 31.57 -1.43
C ASN A 16 -17.60 32.89 -0.67
N ILE A 17 -16.57 33.30 0.10
CA ILE A 17 -16.53 34.62 0.74
C ILE A 17 -16.59 35.74 -0.29
N ILE A 18 -15.82 35.66 -1.38
CA ILE A 18 -15.83 36.66 -2.45
C ILE A 18 -17.23 36.76 -3.08
N LEU A 19 -17.87 35.62 -3.37
CA LEU A 19 -19.24 35.57 -3.87
C LEU A 19 -20.22 36.27 -2.91
N THR A 20 -20.21 35.90 -1.63
CA THR A 20 -21.11 36.48 -0.63
C THR A 20 -20.87 37.99 -0.49
N ILE A 21 -19.62 38.45 -0.42
CA ILE A 21 -19.30 39.89 -0.32
C ILE A 21 -19.79 40.64 -1.57
N LEU A 22 -19.56 40.10 -2.75
CA LEU A 22 -20.01 40.70 -4.02
C LEU A 22 -21.54 40.84 -4.03
N LEU A 23 -22.25 39.78 -3.64
CA LEU A 23 -23.72 39.79 -3.58
C LEU A 23 -24.24 40.79 -2.56
N VAL A 24 -23.64 40.86 -1.37
CA VAL A 24 -23.99 41.87 -0.35
C VAL A 24 -23.75 43.29 -0.89
N ALA A 25 -22.65 43.55 -1.59
CA ALA A 25 -22.38 44.85 -2.19
C ALA A 25 -23.41 45.21 -3.28
N ILE A 26 -23.79 44.25 -4.12
CA ILE A 26 -24.86 44.41 -5.11
C ILE A 26 -26.20 44.71 -4.41
N PHE A 27 -26.53 43.99 -3.34
CA PHE A 27 -27.74 44.21 -2.57
C PHE A 27 -27.80 45.63 -1.97
N VAL A 28 -26.72 46.08 -1.32
CA VAL A 28 -26.62 47.43 -0.76
C VAL A 28 -26.78 48.47 -1.88
N THR A 29 -26.15 48.24 -3.04
CA THR A 29 -26.26 49.14 -4.19
C THR A 29 -27.71 49.25 -4.68
N ILE A 30 -28.37 48.11 -4.92
CA ILE A 30 -29.77 48.07 -5.36
C ILE A 30 -30.69 48.73 -4.32
N ARG A 31 -30.47 48.43 -3.04
CA ARG A 31 -31.32 48.87 -1.92
C ARG A 31 -31.29 50.39 -1.73
N PHE A 32 -30.10 50.98 -1.75
CA PHE A 32 -29.91 52.38 -1.36
C PHE A 32 -29.82 53.35 -2.55
N PHE A 33 -29.33 52.90 -3.70
CA PHE A 33 -29.09 53.78 -4.85
C PHE A 33 -30.13 53.61 -5.97
N ILE A 34 -30.64 52.39 -6.21
CA ILE A 34 -31.57 52.12 -7.31
C ILE A 34 -33.03 52.24 -6.86
N GLN A 35 -33.36 51.83 -5.63
CA GLN A 35 -34.71 51.87 -5.05
C GLN A 35 -35.80 51.33 -5.99
N PRO A 36 -35.73 50.05 -6.40
CA PRO A 36 -36.68 49.49 -7.36
C PRO A 36 -38.10 49.48 -6.80
N ILE A 37 -39.06 49.94 -7.60
CA ILE A 37 -40.49 49.81 -7.32
C ILE A 37 -40.91 48.40 -7.75
N LEU A 38 -41.06 47.51 -6.78
CA LEU A 38 -41.61 46.17 -6.99
C LEU A 38 -43.14 46.22 -6.90
N VAL A 39 -43.80 45.94 -8.02
CA VAL A 39 -45.24 45.66 -8.06
C VAL A 39 -45.48 44.24 -7.55
N ASP A 40 -46.59 43.99 -6.86
CA ASP A 40 -46.90 42.69 -6.22
C ASP A 40 -46.76 41.50 -7.19
N THR A 41 -47.18 41.65 -8.44
CA THR A 41 -47.02 40.61 -9.48
C THR A 41 -45.56 40.22 -9.73
N ASN A 42 -44.63 41.18 -9.63
CA ASN A 42 -43.20 40.92 -9.80
C ASN A 42 -42.61 40.20 -8.58
N ALA A 43 -43.10 40.51 -7.37
CA ALA A 43 -42.70 39.82 -6.14
C ALA A 43 -43.11 38.34 -6.17
N THR A 44 -44.37 38.05 -6.52
CA THR A 44 -44.86 36.67 -6.65
C THR A 44 -44.10 35.89 -7.73
N TRP A 45 -43.76 36.54 -8.85
CA TRP A 45 -42.96 35.93 -9.90
C TRP A 45 -41.54 35.57 -9.45
N ILE A 46 -40.89 36.46 -8.67
CA ILE A 46 -39.57 36.20 -8.07
C ILE A 46 -39.66 34.99 -7.13
N PHE A 47 -40.66 34.94 -6.25
CA PHE A 47 -40.82 33.83 -5.31
C PHE A 47 -40.96 32.48 -6.04
N SER A 48 -41.85 32.41 -7.02
CA SER A 48 -42.09 31.18 -7.79
C SER A 48 -40.89 30.76 -8.64
N SER A 49 -40.32 31.68 -9.42
CA SER A 49 -39.21 31.38 -10.34
C SER A 49 -37.94 30.99 -9.61
N SER A 50 -37.65 31.64 -8.48
CA SER A 50 -36.50 31.31 -7.62
C SER A 50 -36.57 29.89 -7.08
N MET A 51 -37.73 29.45 -6.59
CA MET A 51 -37.92 28.09 -6.08
C MET A 51 -37.74 27.04 -7.17
N GLN A 52 -38.33 27.26 -8.34
CA GLN A 52 -38.22 26.34 -9.47
C GLN A 52 -36.78 26.22 -9.96
N THR A 53 -36.08 27.36 -10.05
CA THR A 53 -34.67 27.39 -10.49
C THR A 53 -33.76 26.64 -9.52
N LEU A 54 -33.89 26.89 -8.21
CA LEU A 54 -33.12 26.16 -7.21
C LEU A 54 -33.45 24.66 -7.21
N ALA A 55 -34.74 24.30 -7.27
CA ALA A 55 -35.14 22.90 -7.32
C ALA A 55 -34.55 22.16 -8.53
N ALA A 56 -34.54 22.79 -9.71
CA ALA A 56 -33.94 22.22 -10.91
C ALA A 56 -32.41 22.06 -10.77
N LEU A 57 -31.72 23.05 -10.21
CA LEU A 57 -30.26 23.02 -10.06
C LEU A 57 -29.79 22.08 -8.94
N ILE A 58 -30.57 21.90 -7.87
CA ILE A 58 -30.28 20.91 -6.82
C ILE A 58 -30.17 19.52 -7.43
N ALA A 59 -30.97 19.18 -8.44
CA ALA A 59 -30.92 17.89 -9.12
C ALA A 59 -29.59 17.64 -9.86
N LEU A 60 -28.86 18.69 -10.25
CA LEU A 60 -27.54 18.56 -10.88
C LEU A 60 -26.45 18.17 -9.89
N LEU A 61 -26.64 18.41 -8.59
CA LEU A 61 -25.62 18.13 -7.57
C LEU A 61 -25.34 16.63 -7.43
N PRO A 62 -26.35 15.74 -7.23
CA PRO A 62 -26.12 14.29 -7.20
C PRO A 62 -25.56 13.73 -8.49
N ILE A 63 -25.97 14.28 -9.65
CA ILE A 63 -25.49 13.84 -10.97
C ILE A 63 -23.99 14.15 -11.10
N SER A 64 -23.59 15.37 -10.74
CA SER A 64 -22.19 15.80 -10.80
C SER A 64 -21.33 14.95 -9.85
N TYR A 65 -21.83 14.69 -8.63
CA TYR A 65 -21.17 13.83 -7.65
C TYR A 65 -20.99 12.38 -8.15
N GLY A 66 -22.04 11.80 -8.75
CA GLY A 66 -21.98 10.45 -9.32
C GLY A 66 -20.96 10.35 -10.46
N TYR A 67 -20.91 11.36 -11.33
CA TYR A 67 -19.93 11.43 -12.42
C TYR A 67 -18.50 11.56 -11.89
N TYR A 68 -18.28 12.40 -10.86
CA TYR A 68 -16.98 12.54 -10.21
C TYR A 68 -16.50 11.24 -9.56
N ILE A 69 -17.37 10.54 -8.81
CA ILE A 69 -17.02 9.25 -8.22
C ILE A 69 -16.65 8.25 -9.29
N ASN A 70 -17.44 8.15 -10.37
CA ASN A 70 -17.16 7.18 -11.42
C ASN A 70 -15.82 7.46 -12.10
N ASN A 71 -15.49 8.73 -12.36
CA ASN A 71 -14.18 9.09 -12.91
C ASN A 71 -13.04 8.79 -11.92
N LEU A 72 -13.23 9.10 -10.64
CA LEU A 72 -12.24 8.82 -9.60
C LEU A 72 -12.03 7.31 -9.38
N ASP A 73 -13.09 6.51 -9.50
CA ASP A 73 -13.02 5.05 -9.44
C ASP A 73 -12.40 4.44 -10.71
N ASN A 74 -12.56 5.08 -11.87
CA ASN A 74 -11.90 4.68 -13.11
C ASN A 74 -10.42 5.11 -13.16
N GLU A 75 -10.06 6.18 -12.46
CA GLU A 75 -8.68 6.62 -12.20
C GLU A 75 -8.04 5.90 -11.00
N LYS A 76 -8.63 4.82 -10.48
CA LYS A 76 -7.93 3.82 -9.65
C LYS A 76 -6.87 3.04 -10.46
N SER A 77 -6.11 3.73 -11.31
CA SER A 77 -4.79 3.28 -11.72
C SER A 77 -3.84 3.48 -10.54
N ASP A 78 -2.78 2.66 -10.50
CA ASP A 78 -1.72 2.45 -9.50
C ASP A 78 -1.08 3.68 -8.80
N ASP A 79 -1.58 4.87 -9.11
CA ASP A 79 -1.07 6.17 -8.73
C ASP A 79 -1.61 6.65 -7.36
N TYR A 80 -2.86 6.40 -6.99
CA TYR A 80 -3.45 6.91 -5.74
C TYR A 80 -3.90 5.81 -4.76
N ASP A 81 -3.43 5.87 -3.51
CA ASP A 81 -3.91 4.98 -2.44
C ASP A 81 -5.41 5.17 -2.15
N SER A 82 -6.08 4.07 -1.83
CA SER A 82 -7.53 3.97 -1.55
C SER A 82 -8.06 5.05 -0.60
N TYR A 83 -7.30 5.45 0.42
CA TYR A 83 -7.74 6.49 1.37
C TYR A 83 -7.80 7.91 0.81
N ILE A 84 -6.90 8.28 -0.09
CA ILE A 84 -6.95 9.60 -0.75
C ILE A 84 -8.27 9.68 -1.53
N VAL A 85 -8.59 8.60 -2.24
CA VAL A 85 -9.86 8.44 -2.97
C VAL A 85 -11.06 8.51 -2.01
N GLU A 86 -11.07 7.76 -0.91
CA GLU A 86 -12.18 7.80 0.06
C GLU A 86 -12.37 9.18 0.70
N ARG A 87 -11.28 9.85 1.03
CA ARG A 87 -11.34 11.19 1.60
C ARG A 87 -11.88 12.19 0.61
N LEU A 88 -11.43 12.16 -0.64
CA LEU A 88 -11.94 13.01 -1.72
C LEU A 88 -13.44 12.81 -1.88
N LYS A 89 -13.91 11.55 -1.92
CA LYS A 89 -15.35 11.23 -1.97
C LYS A 89 -16.10 11.85 -0.79
N ARG A 90 -15.59 11.66 0.43
CA ARG A 90 -16.21 12.17 1.66
C ARG A 90 -16.27 13.70 1.71
N ASP A 91 -15.18 14.38 1.39
CA ASP A 91 -15.12 15.85 1.46
C ASP A 91 -16.07 16.47 0.40
N VAL A 92 -16.08 15.93 -0.81
CA VAL A 92 -17.03 16.32 -1.87
C VAL A 92 -18.49 16.08 -1.44
N TYR A 93 -18.79 14.95 -0.80
CA TYR A 93 -20.12 14.63 -0.31
C TYR A 93 -20.62 15.68 0.70
N TYR A 94 -19.76 16.09 1.64
CA TYR A 94 -20.14 17.08 2.64
C TYR A 94 -20.33 18.48 2.06
N GLU A 95 -19.52 18.87 1.07
CA GLU A 95 -19.74 20.10 0.30
C GLU A 95 -21.09 20.07 -0.43
N MET A 96 -21.40 18.98 -1.12
CA MET A 96 -22.68 18.77 -1.81
C MET A 96 -23.86 18.93 -0.86
N MET A 97 -23.83 18.22 0.27
CA MET A 97 -24.89 18.26 1.28
C MET A 97 -25.06 19.66 1.87
N THR A 98 -23.98 20.42 2.04
CA THR A 98 -24.04 21.81 2.50
C THR A 98 -24.81 22.68 1.51
N VAL A 99 -24.52 22.57 0.22
CA VAL A 99 -25.20 23.33 -0.84
C VAL A 99 -26.67 22.92 -0.97
N ILE A 100 -26.99 21.63 -0.86
CA ILE A 100 -28.37 21.13 -0.84
C ILE A 100 -29.14 21.71 0.33
N ILE A 101 -28.60 21.64 1.55
CA ILE A 101 -29.26 22.14 2.76
C ILE A 101 -29.47 23.65 2.67
N TYR A 102 -28.46 24.41 2.22
CA TYR A 102 -28.61 25.84 1.99
C TYR A 102 -29.76 26.12 1.01
N SER A 103 -29.79 25.43 -0.12
CA SER A 103 -30.82 25.64 -1.15
C SER A 103 -32.22 25.27 -0.66
N LEU A 104 -32.35 24.20 0.13
CA LEU A 104 -33.61 23.82 0.78
C LEU A 104 -34.07 24.87 1.79
N VAL A 105 -33.16 25.42 2.59
CA VAL A 105 -33.49 26.52 3.51
C VAL A 105 -33.98 27.73 2.74
N VAL A 106 -33.34 28.10 1.62
CA VAL A 106 -33.80 29.20 0.77
C VAL A 106 -35.19 28.92 0.20
N ILE A 107 -35.47 27.69 -0.26
CA ILE A 107 -36.81 27.30 -0.73
C ILE A 107 -37.85 27.42 0.39
N ILE A 108 -37.55 26.95 1.60
CA ILE A 108 -38.47 27.04 2.75
C ILE A 108 -38.74 28.51 3.12
N VAL A 109 -37.69 29.34 3.17
CA VAL A 109 -37.83 30.78 3.42
C VAL A 109 -38.72 31.39 2.34
N ASN A 110 -38.51 31.04 1.08
CA ASN A 110 -39.31 31.52 -0.05
C ASN A 110 -40.80 31.11 0.06
N LEU A 111 -41.08 29.86 0.44
CA LEU A 111 -42.45 29.39 0.72
C LEU A 111 -43.13 30.14 1.87
N LEU A 112 -42.40 30.38 2.97
CA LEU A 112 -42.93 31.15 4.11
C LEU A 112 -43.20 32.61 3.73
N SER A 113 -42.47 33.13 2.75
CA SER A 113 -42.57 34.51 2.29
C SER A 113 -43.79 34.77 1.42
N LEU A 114 -44.29 33.74 0.73
CA LEU A 114 -45.57 33.79 0.02
C LEU A 114 -46.74 34.11 0.95
N PHE A 115 -46.64 33.85 2.25
CA PHE A 115 -47.70 34.21 3.20
C PHE A 115 -47.63 35.69 3.68
N ASN A 116 -46.58 36.42 3.29
CA ASN A 116 -46.31 37.81 3.71
C ASN A 116 -46.25 38.75 2.49
N GLU A 117 -47.16 38.58 1.51
CA GLU A 117 -47.13 39.11 0.13
C GLU A 117 -46.86 40.63 -0.07
N THR A 118 -46.80 41.45 0.99
CA THR A 118 -46.76 42.91 0.90
C THR A 118 -45.40 43.57 1.13
N ASN A 119 -44.29 42.82 1.27
CA ASN A 119 -42.97 43.41 1.53
C ASN A 119 -41.98 43.26 0.36
N SER A 120 -41.83 44.33 -0.42
CA SER A 120 -40.86 44.44 -1.52
C SER A 120 -39.40 44.17 -1.09
N TYR A 121 -39.04 44.50 0.16
CA TYR A 121 -37.70 44.24 0.67
C TYR A 121 -37.42 42.77 0.92
N PHE A 122 -38.45 42.03 1.31
CA PHE A 122 -38.31 40.60 1.54
C PHE A 122 -38.14 39.83 0.22
N SER A 123 -38.80 40.31 -0.84
CA SER A 123 -38.62 39.80 -2.21
C SER A 123 -37.19 39.98 -2.72
N LEU A 124 -36.57 41.13 -2.44
CA LEU A 124 -35.17 41.39 -2.80
C LEU A 124 -34.19 40.52 -2.01
N ILE A 125 -34.44 40.29 -0.72
CA ILE A 125 -33.62 39.37 0.09
C ILE A 125 -33.70 37.95 -0.46
N ILE A 126 -34.88 37.51 -0.90
CA ILE A 126 -35.04 36.17 -1.48
C ILE A 126 -34.33 36.06 -2.83
N ALA A 127 -34.44 37.08 -3.69
CA ALA A 127 -33.69 37.10 -4.93
C ALA A 127 -32.19 36.97 -4.67
N LEU A 128 -31.67 37.67 -3.65
CA LEU A 128 -30.27 37.58 -3.24
C LEU A 128 -29.87 36.16 -2.81
N LEU A 129 -30.61 35.57 -1.86
CA LEU A 129 -30.35 34.23 -1.35
C LEU A 129 -30.45 33.17 -2.46
N THR A 130 -31.35 33.39 -3.43
CA THR A 130 -31.48 32.51 -4.59
C THR A 130 -30.25 32.59 -5.48
N VAL A 131 -29.79 33.81 -5.81
CA VAL A 131 -28.57 34.00 -6.61
C VAL A 131 -27.34 33.46 -5.89
N GLU A 132 -27.25 33.63 -4.57
CA GLU A 132 -26.20 33.01 -3.76
C GLU A 132 -26.25 31.49 -3.85
N GLY A 133 -27.43 30.87 -3.71
CA GLY A 133 -27.61 29.42 -3.89
C GLY A 133 -27.17 28.93 -5.26
N ILE A 134 -27.56 29.63 -6.34
CA ILE A 134 -27.11 29.33 -7.71
C ILE A 134 -25.59 29.43 -7.82
N GLY A 135 -24.98 30.49 -7.25
CA GLY A 135 -23.53 30.68 -7.26
C GLY A 135 -22.78 29.58 -6.49
N LEU A 136 -23.30 29.14 -5.35
CA LEU A 136 -22.74 28.03 -4.58
C LEU A 136 -22.81 26.70 -5.35
N ILE A 137 -23.91 26.44 -6.07
CA ILE A 137 -24.04 25.27 -6.95
C ILE A 137 -22.98 25.33 -8.07
N ALA A 138 -22.85 26.47 -8.75
CA ALA A 138 -21.88 26.65 -9.83
C ALA A 138 -20.43 26.48 -9.33
N LEU A 139 -20.08 27.07 -8.18
CA LEU A 139 -18.75 26.94 -7.58
C LEU A 139 -18.46 25.52 -7.11
N TYR A 140 -19.46 24.81 -6.57
CA TYR A 140 -19.33 23.41 -6.21
C TYR A 140 -18.99 22.56 -7.44
N ILE A 141 -19.78 22.69 -8.52
CA ILE A 141 -19.55 21.94 -9.77
C ILE A 141 -18.17 22.29 -10.35
N TYR A 142 -17.78 23.57 -10.38
CA TYR A 142 -16.47 23.98 -10.86
C TYR A 142 -15.33 23.32 -10.06
N ARG A 143 -15.38 23.35 -8.72
CA ARG A 143 -14.37 22.73 -7.85
C ARG A 143 -14.37 21.22 -7.91
N LEU A 144 -15.50 20.60 -8.24
CA LEU A 144 -15.59 19.16 -8.41
C LEU A 144 -14.69 18.68 -9.56
N PHE A 145 -14.53 19.52 -10.58
CA PHE A 145 -13.69 19.25 -11.74
C PHE A 145 -12.31 19.92 -11.69
N ASP A 146 -11.88 20.43 -10.53
CA ASP A 146 -10.56 21.04 -10.38
C ASP A 146 -9.48 19.94 -10.20
N PRO A 147 -8.53 19.79 -11.14
CA PRO A 147 -7.47 18.79 -11.05
C PRO A 147 -6.52 19.03 -9.86
N ASN A 148 -6.50 20.22 -9.26
CA ASN A 148 -5.61 20.54 -8.15
C ASN A 148 -6.16 20.15 -6.77
N LYS A 149 -7.40 19.67 -6.68
CA LYS A 149 -8.02 19.33 -5.38
C LYS A 149 -7.27 18.23 -4.62
N VAL A 150 -6.71 17.27 -5.35
CA VAL A 150 -5.83 16.23 -4.78
C VAL A 150 -4.58 16.86 -4.16
N ARG A 151 -3.93 17.79 -4.86
CA ARG A 151 -2.73 18.50 -4.39
C ARG A 151 -2.97 19.31 -3.12
N GLU A 152 -4.15 19.90 -2.95
CA GLU A 152 -4.50 20.63 -1.72
C GLU A 152 -4.63 19.68 -0.52
N ILE A 153 -5.26 18.51 -0.69
CA ILE A 153 -5.37 17.51 0.38
C ILE A 153 -4.00 16.97 0.76
N LEU A 154 -3.14 16.72 -0.24
CA LEU A 154 -1.76 16.30 -0.06
C LEU A 154 -0.96 17.31 0.79
N LYS A 155 -1.21 18.62 0.64
CA LYS A 155 -0.56 19.66 1.45
C LYS A 155 -1.05 19.74 2.90
N GLU A 156 -2.26 19.26 3.23
CA GLU A 156 -2.81 19.38 4.59
C GLU A 156 -2.17 18.44 5.63
N PHE A 157 -1.55 17.33 5.21
CA PHE A 157 -0.84 16.40 6.11
C PHE A 157 0.67 16.53 6.03
N ASP A 158 1.16 17.40 5.15
CA ASP A 158 2.51 17.93 5.23
C ASP A 158 2.54 19.01 6.32
N THR A 159 2.23 18.61 7.56
CA THR A 159 2.52 19.45 8.72
C THR A 159 4.03 19.57 8.76
N THR A 160 4.52 20.70 8.25
CA THR A 160 5.92 21.11 8.20
C THR A 160 6.71 20.44 9.32
N SER A 161 7.35 19.30 9.02
CA SER A 161 8.56 18.91 9.70
C SER A 161 9.45 20.13 9.50
N THR A 162 9.73 20.88 10.56
CA THR A 162 10.66 22.00 10.49
C THR A 162 11.95 21.44 9.90
N MET A 163 12.18 21.73 8.62
CA MET A 163 13.33 21.19 7.88
C MET A 163 14.58 21.66 8.60
N ASP A 164 15.40 20.70 9.03
CA ASP A 164 16.73 21.01 9.55
C ASP A 164 17.58 21.44 8.34
N PRO A 165 18.17 22.65 8.33
CA PRO A 165 19.04 23.09 7.23
C PRO A 165 20.23 22.15 6.96
N ASN A 166 20.55 21.23 7.88
CA ASN A 166 21.62 20.24 7.75
C ASN A 166 21.11 18.83 7.37
N GLN A 167 19.87 18.68 6.93
CA GLN A 167 19.28 17.38 6.60
C GLN A 167 20.00 16.71 5.42
N GLN A 168 20.35 15.43 5.57
CA GLN A 168 20.92 14.63 4.49
C GLN A 168 19.90 14.53 3.34
N THR A 169 20.34 14.85 2.13
CA THR A 169 19.50 14.78 0.93
C THR A 169 19.40 13.34 0.45
N VAL A 170 18.17 12.81 0.37
CA VAL A 170 17.87 11.49 -0.19
C VAL A 170 17.23 11.68 -1.57
N SER A 171 17.64 10.87 -2.54
CA SER A 171 17.03 10.90 -3.87
C SER A 171 15.63 10.29 -3.84
N LEU A 172 14.75 10.75 -4.73
CA LEU A 172 13.42 10.17 -4.87
C LEU A 172 13.50 8.67 -5.16
N ASP A 173 14.35 8.27 -6.10
CA ASP A 173 14.52 6.87 -6.48
C ASP A 173 14.90 5.99 -5.27
N THR A 174 15.87 6.44 -4.46
CA THR A 174 16.28 5.73 -3.24
C THR A 174 15.12 5.61 -2.26
N PHE A 175 14.36 6.69 -2.05
CA PHE A 175 13.21 6.66 -1.15
C PHE A 175 12.13 5.69 -1.63
N ILE A 176 11.83 5.66 -2.93
CA ILE A 176 10.84 4.75 -3.51
C ILE A 176 11.30 3.30 -3.43
N THR A 177 12.58 3.01 -3.73
CA THR A 177 13.13 1.66 -3.59
C THR A 177 12.97 1.15 -2.16
N GLU A 178 13.38 1.94 -1.17
CA GLU A 178 13.30 1.56 0.24
C GLU A 178 11.85 1.41 0.72
N TYR A 179 10.93 2.24 0.22
CA TYR A 179 9.50 2.10 0.49
C TYR A 179 8.93 0.78 -0.05
N LEU A 180 9.26 0.42 -1.29
CA LEU A 180 8.80 -0.84 -1.90
C LEU A 180 9.41 -2.06 -1.21
N GLU A 181 10.66 -1.97 -0.76
CA GLU A 181 11.27 -3.02 0.06
C GLU A 181 10.57 -3.17 1.42
N LEU A 182 10.21 -2.06 2.07
CA LEU A 182 9.40 -2.09 3.30
C LEU A 182 8.04 -2.76 3.05
N GLU A 183 7.35 -2.38 1.97
CA GLU A 183 6.07 -2.99 1.60
C GLU A 183 6.21 -4.51 1.41
N SER A 184 7.21 -4.96 0.65
CA SER A 184 7.48 -6.39 0.46
C SER A 184 7.76 -7.10 1.79
N THR A 185 8.55 -6.49 2.67
CA THR A 185 8.94 -7.10 3.96
C THR A 185 7.72 -7.21 4.90
N VAL A 186 6.81 -6.25 4.87
CA VAL A 186 5.55 -6.29 5.61
C VAL A 186 4.60 -7.33 5.03
N LYS A 187 4.50 -7.43 3.69
CA LYS A 187 3.70 -8.48 3.02
C LYS A 187 4.21 -9.87 3.36
N ASP A 188 5.53 -10.08 3.37
CA ASP A 188 6.15 -11.31 3.85
C ASP A 188 5.74 -11.64 5.28
N PHE A 189 5.73 -10.65 6.16
CA PHE A 189 5.36 -10.86 7.57
C PHE A 189 3.94 -11.38 7.72
N ILE A 190 2.99 -10.79 6.99
CA ILE A 190 1.57 -11.14 7.06
C ILE A 190 1.29 -12.50 6.40
N SER A 191 1.94 -12.75 5.27
CA SER A 191 1.82 -14.01 4.50
C SER A 191 2.58 -15.19 5.12
N ASN A 192 3.35 -14.99 6.19
CA ASN A 192 4.03 -16.09 6.86
C ASN A 192 3.06 -17.14 7.43
N GLU A 193 1.91 -16.70 7.97
CA GLU A 193 0.91 -17.59 8.60
C GLU A 193 -0.32 -17.85 7.72
N ASN A 194 -0.50 -17.09 6.64
CA ASN A 194 -1.64 -17.18 5.73
C ASN A 194 -1.16 -17.17 4.28
N ASP A 195 -1.87 -17.85 3.39
CA ASP A 195 -1.55 -17.85 1.96
C ASP A 195 -1.48 -16.43 1.37
N ASN A 196 -0.78 -16.28 0.25
CA ASN A 196 -0.46 -14.98 -0.36
C ASN A 196 -1.69 -14.16 -0.76
N GLU A 197 -2.86 -14.82 -0.91
CA GLU A 197 -4.14 -14.22 -1.30
C GLU A 197 -4.53 -12.99 -0.46
N MET A 198 -4.14 -12.93 0.82
CA MET A 198 -4.50 -11.83 1.70
C MET A 198 -3.82 -10.49 1.36
N VAL A 199 -2.66 -10.53 0.69
CA VAL A 199 -1.79 -9.34 0.55
C VAL A 199 -1.29 -9.08 -0.86
N ASP A 200 -1.38 -10.04 -1.79
CA ASP A 200 -0.79 -9.96 -3.13
C ASP A 200 -1.17 -8.71 -3.92
N THR A 201 -2.42 -8.27 -3.79
CA THR A 201 -2.97 -7.14 -4.55
C THR A 201 -3.16 -5.87 -3.73
N LEU A 202 -2.87 -5.93 -2.42
CA LEU A 202 -3.12 -4.80 -1.53
C LEU A 202 -1.89 -3.89 -1.44
N PRO A 203 -2.03 -2.56 -1.62
CA PRO A 203 -0.97 -1.62 -1.30
C PRO A 203 -0.72 -1.58 0.21
N LEU A 204 0.45 -1.07 0.61
CA LEU A 204 0.83 -0.97 2.03
C LEU A 204 -0.22 -0.22 2.88
N TYR A 205 -0.91 0.77 2.31
CA TYR A 205 -2.01 1.45 2.99
C TYR A 205 -3.14 0.50 3.40
N ASP A 206 -3.66 -0.26 2.44
CA ASP A 206 -4.82 -1.13 2.67
C ASP A 206 -4.44 -2.28 3.61
N ILE A 207 -3.19 -2.74 3.56
CA ILE A 207 -2.62 -3.66 4.53
C ILE A 207 -2.67 -3.06 5.94
N VAL A 208 -2.10 -1.87 6.12
CA VAL A 208 -2.02 -1.22 7.43
C VAL A 208 -3.42 -0.89 7.96
N ASP A 209 -4.34 -0.41 7.13
CA ASP A 209 -5.65 0.05 7.58
C ASP A 209 -6.62 -1.10 7.88
N ASN A 210 -6.59 -2.17 7.07
CA ASN A 210 -7.49 -3.30 7.25
C ASN A 210 -6.97 -4.32 8.25
N LEU A 211 -5.64 -4.55 8.29
CA LEU A 211 -5.05 -5.66 9.04
C LEU A 211 -4.40 -5.23 10.35
N SER A 212 -4.24 -3.93 10.66
CA SER A 212 -3.59 -3.54 11.94
C SER A 212 -4.32 -4.07 13.17
N LYS A 213 -5.63 -4.32 13.09
CA LYS A 213 -6.41 -4.89 14.19
C LYS A 213 -6.03 -6.33 14.52
N ASP A 214 -5.58 -7.07 13.51
CA ASP A 214 -5.27 -8.49 13.60
C ASP A 214 -3.77 -8.72 13.86
N PHE A 215 -2.92 -7.73 13.54
CA PHE A 215 -1.47 -7.78 13.74
C PHE A 215 -0.99 -6.69 14.71
N PRO A 216 -0.67 -7.02 15.96
CA PRO A 216 -0.20 -6.06 16.97
C PRO A 216 1.01 -5.24 16.52
N GLU A 217 1.93 -5.84 15.77
CA GLU A 217 3.13 -5.19 15.24
C GLU A 217 2.78 -4.08 14.23
N LEU A 218 1.75 -4.29 13.39
CA LEU A 218 1.22 -3.23 12.51
C LEU A 218 0.54 -2.12 13.33
N GLN A 219 -0.22 -2.49 14.37
CA GLN A 219 -0.91 -1.52 15.22
C GLN A 219 0.05 -0.62 15.98
N GLU A 220 1.16 -1.17 16.47
CA GLU A 220 2.21 -0.42 17.18
C GLU A 220 2.81 0.69 16.32
N HIS A 221 2.97 0.42 15.02
CA HIS A 221 3.57 1.34 14.06
C HIS A 221 2.57 2.05 13.13
N TYR A 222 1.26 1.94 13.41
CA TYR A 222 0.19 2.42 12.54
C TYR A 222 0.34 3.89 12.11
N ASP A 223 0.55 4.79 13.07
CA ASP A 223 0.71 6.23 12.78
C ASP A 223 1.98 6.50 11.95
N THR A 224 3.05 5.72 12.19
CA THR A 224 4.31 5.85 11.44
C THR A 224 4.13 5.39 10.00
N PHE A 225 3.45 4.27 9.77
CA PHE A 225 3.10 3.82 8.44
C PHE A 225 2.26 4.86 7.71
N LYS A 226 1.21 5.40 8.34
CA LYS A 226 0.38 6.44 7.73
C LYS A 226 1.17 7.67 7.31
N GLU A 227 2.09 8.12 8.16
CA GLU A 227 2.98 9.24 7.84
C GLU A 227 3.88 8.95 6.63
N ILE A 228 4.47 7.76 6.56
CA ILE A 228 5.39 7.35 5.48
C ILE A 228 4.65 7.24 4.14
N ILE A 229 3.54 6.51 4.14
CA ILE A 229 2.68 6.28 2.96
C ILE A 229 2.21 7.62 2.39
N PHE A 230 1.78 8.53 3.27
CA PHE A 230 1.34 9.84 2.85
C PHE A 230 2.48 10.67 2.24
N HIS A 231 3.67 10.66 2.88
CA HIS A 231 4.83 11.34 2.35
C HIS A 231 5.21 10.79 0.97
N ARG A 232 5.17 9.47 0.77
CA ARG A 232 5.40 8.84 -0.54
C ARG A 232 4.46 9.38 -1.61
N ASN A 233 3.16 9.46 -1.32
CA ASN A 233 2.19 10.00 -2.28
C ASN A 233 2.43 11.48 -2.59
N ASN A 234 2.77 12.29 -1.58
CA ASN A 234 3.12 13.68 -1.79
C ASN A 234 4.28 13.84 -2.76
N VAL A 235 5.37 13.09 -2.54
CA VAL A 235 6.60 13.27 -3.31
C VAL A 235 6.43 12.76 -4.74
N ILE A 236 5.69 11.68 -4.97
CA ILE A 236 5.41 11.16 -6.32
C ILE A 236 4.50 12.11 -7.12
N HIS A 237 3.47 12.67 -6.49
CA HIS A 237 2.45 13.46 -7.21
C HIS A 237 2.79 14.93 -7.38
N ASN A 238 3.69 15.46 -6.54
CA ASN A 238 4.19 16.83 -6.65
C ASN A 238 5.58 16.85 -7.32
N TYR A 239 5.60 16.55 -8.62
CA TYR A 239 6.77 16.48 -9.52
C TYR A 239 7.73 17.69 -9.54
N THR A 240 7.46 18.79 -8.81
CA THR A 240 8.21 20.04 -8.98
C THR A 240 8.85 20.63 -7.73
N GLU A 241 8.49 20.26 -6.48
CA GLU A 241 8.97 21.04 -5.31
C GLU A 241 9.20 20.26 -4.00
N THR A 242 8.89 18.96 -3.92
CA THR A 242 9.00 18.21 -2.67
C THR A 242 10.35 17.49 -2.54
N ILE A 243 11.14 17.92 -1.56
CA ILE A 243 12.36 17.22 -1.11
C ILE A 243 11.93 16.06 -0.19
N VAL A 244 12.55 14.90 -0.33
CA VAL A 244 12.33 13.76 0.56
C VAL A 244 12.68 14.14 1.99
N ASP A 245 11.74 13.94 2.92
CA ASP A 245 11.98 14.12 4.35
C ASP A 245 12.81 12.93 4.86
N TYR A 246 14.08 13.19 5.15
CA TYR A 246 15.01 12.24 5.75
C TYR A 246 14.46 11.56 7.01
N ASN A 247 13.65 12.23 7.84
CA ASN A 247 13.10 11.58 9.03
C ASN A 247 12.10 10.48 8.66
N LYS A 248 11.33 10.68 7.58
CA LYS A 248 10.41 9.67 7.04
C LYS A 248 11.19 8.54 6.39
N TYR A 249 12.25 8.87 5.66
CA TYR A 249 13.19 7.89 5.13
C TYR A 249 13.86 7.04 6.23
N ALA A 250 14.33 7.66 7.31
CA ALA A 250 14.95 6.94 8.43
C ALA A 250 13.95 5.97 9.10
N LYS A 251 12.69 6.39 9.28
CA LYS A 251 11.61 5.53 9.78
C LYS A 251 11.32 4.34 8.85
N ILE A 252 11.44 4.50 7.52
CA ILE A 252 11.34 3.36 6.58
C ILE A 252 12.42 2.33 6.89
N LEU A 253 13.68 2.76 7.03
CA LEU A 253 14.80 1.87 7.34
C LEU A 253 14.62 1.15 8.67
N GLU A 254 14.16 1.87 9.70
CA GLU A 254 13.87 1.29 11.02
C GLU A 254 12.78 0.21 10.93
N LEU A 255 11.66 0.51 10.28
CA LEU A 255 10.58 -0.46 10.11
C LEU A 255 11.03 -1.68 9.30
N LYS A 256 11.82 -1.47 8.24
CA LYS A 256 12.37 -2.57 7.43
C LYS A 256 13.16 -3.54 8.30
N ASP A 257 14.06 -3.04 9.14
CA ASP A 257 14.84 -3.86 10.08
C ASP A 257 13.95 -4.58 11.12
N VAL A 258 12.87 -3.95 11.60
CA VAL A 258 11.89 -4.58 12.50
C VAL A 258 11.22 -5.77 11.82
N TYR A 259 10.63 -5.57 10.64
CA TYR A 259 9.90 -6.64 9.95
C TYR A 259 10.83 -7.73 9.41
N GLU A 260 12.04 -7.39 8.99
CA GLU A 260 13.05 -8.37 8.60
C GLU A 260 13.43 -9.27 9.79
N LYS A 261 13.57 -8.70 11.00
CA LYS A 261 13.77 -9.48 12.22
C LYS A 261 12.58 -10.39 12.53
N LEU A 262 11.35 -9.91 12.38
CA LEU A 262 10.15 -10.72 12.60
C LEU A 262 10.08 -11.89 11.62
N ASN A 263 10.33 -11.66 10.33
CA ASN A 263 10.39 -12.70 9.30
C ASN A 263 11.48 -13.73 9.62
N ASN A 264 12.67 -13.29 10.01
CA ASN A 264 13.75 -14.20 10.40
C ASN A 264 13.41 -15.01 11.67
N GLN A 265 12.71 -14.41 12.62
CA GLN A 265 12.22 -15.13 13.81
C GLN A 265 11.15 -16.15 13.46
N PHE A 266 10.26 -15.85 12.51
CA PHE A 266 9.26 -16.78 12.02
C PHE A 266 9.92 -18.03 11.45
N VAL A 267 10.87 -17.85 10.51
CA VAL A 267 11.64 -18.96 9.93
C VAL A 267 12.29 -19.80 11.03
N GLN A 268 12.92 -19.17 12.03
CA GLN A 268 13.58 -19.88 13.12
C GLN A 268 12.61 -20.65 14.03
N LYS A 269 11.42 -20.11 14.28
CA LYS A 269 10.45 -20.72 15.20
C LYS A 269 9.60 -21.80 14.53
N LYS A 270 9.26 -21.64 13.26
CA LYS A 270 8.24 -22.44 12.56
C LYS A 270 8.79 -23.32 11.44
N ILE A 271 9.90 -22.92 10.80
CA ILE A 271 10.45 -23.61 9.64
C ILE A 271 11.76 -24.33 9.99
N PHE A 272 12.86 -23.58 10.12
CA PHE A 272 14.19 -24.12 10.41
C PHE A 272 14.83 -23.39 11.60
N SER A 273 14.87 -24.07 12.75
CA SER A 273 15.51 -23.54 13.97
C SER A 273 16.95 -23.07 13.75
N ASN A 274 17.73 -23.80 12.95
CA ASN A 274 19.08 -23.44 12.57
C ASN A 274 19.59 -24.39 11.46
N VAL A 275 20.82 -24.13 10.99
CA VAL A 275 21.48 -24.97 9.99
C VAL A 275 21.62 -26.44 10.43
N ILE A 276 21.68 -26.74 11.73
CA ILE A 276 21.81 -28.11 12.25
C ILE A 276 20.52 -28.90 12.06
N SER A 277 19.34 -28.27 12.20
CA SER A 277 18.07 -28.97 11.93
C SER A 277 17.95 -29.37 10.47
N ILE A 278 18.34 -28.49 9.55
CA ILE A 278 18.38 -28.78 8.10
C ILE A 278 19.40 -29.90 7.82
N ARG A 279 20.60 -29.77 8.38
CA ARG A 279 21.67 -30.77 8.21
C ARG A 279 21.22 -32.17 8.63
N LYS A 280 20.48 -32.29 9.75
CA LYS A 280 19.94 -33.59 10.22
C LYS A 280 18.96 -34.21 9.21
N ASN A 281 18.12 -33.41 8.54
CA ASN A 281 17.22 -33.93 7.51
C ASN A 281 18.00 -34.41 6.29
N VAL A 282 18.99 -33.62 5.85
CA VAL A 282 19.88 -34.01 4.74
C VAL A 282 20.66 -35.29 5.09
N GLU A 283 21.23 -35.38 6.30
CA GLU A 283 21.93 -36.58 6.76
C GLU A 283 21.06 -37.84 6.71
N LYS A 284 19.80 -37.75 7.18
CA LYS A 284 18.86 -38.88 7.14
C LYS A 284 18.55 -39.32 5.72
N CYS A 285 18.23 -38.36 4.85
CA CYS A 285 17.99 -38.59 3.43
C CYS A 285 19.18 -39.31 2.76
N LEU A 286 20.41 -38.84 3.00
CA LEU A 286 21.60 -39.45 2.41
C LEU A 286 21.91 -40.83 3.00
N HIS A 287 21.63 -41.07 4.28
CA HIS A 287 21.81 -42.38 4.89
C HIS A 287 20.81 -43.39 4.34
N GLU A 288 19.55 -43.00 4.13
CA GLU A 288 18.52 -43.83 3.48
C GLU A 288 18.95 -44.22 2.06
N TYR A 289 19.42 -43.26 1.26
CA TYR A 289 19.96 -43.55 -0.06
C TYR A 289 21.11 -44.57 -0.02
N LEU A 290 22.06 -44.44 0.92
CA LEU A 290 23.17 -45.41 1.04
C LEU A 290 22.66 -46.80 1.42
N MET A 291 21.69 -46.90 2.34
CA MET A 291 21.10 -48.18 2.72
C MET A 291 20.38 -48.85 1.55
N ASP A 292 19.66 -48.07 0.73
CA ASP A 292 18.99 -48.60 -0.46
C ASP A 292 19.98 -49.05 -1.53
N ALA A 293 21.06 -48.30 -1.73
CA ALA A 293 22.15 -48.68 -2.64
C ALA A 293 22.87 -49.95 -2.20
N GLU A 294 23.08 -50.14 -0.89
CA GLU A 294 23.62 -51.39 -0.32
C GLU A 294 22.67 -52.57 -0.56
N ASN A 295 21.36 -52.39 -0.38
CA ASN A 295 20.36 -53.43 -0.62
C ASN A 295 20.22 -53.81 -2.11
N ALA A 296 20.56 -52.88 -3.01
CA ALA A 296 20.50 -53.06 -4.46
C ALA A 296 21.82 -53.60 -5.06
N ASP A 297 22.82 -53.95 -4.24
CA ASP A 297 24.14 -54.46 -4.66
C ASP A 297 24.87 -53.53 -5.68
N VAL A 298 24.75 -52.21 -5.52
CA VAL A 298 25.42 -51.25 -6.42
C VAL A 298 26.94 -51.34 -6.29
N GLU A 299 27.64 -51.57 -7.42
CA GLU A 299 29.09 -51.75 -7.43
C GLU A 299 29.86 -50.50 -6.94
N ILE A 300 30.75 -50.70 -5.97
CA ILE A 300 31.63 -49.64 -5.44
C ILE A 300 32.50 -49.06 -6.56
N GLY A 301 32.52 -47.73 -6.66
CA GLY A 301 33.28 -46.99 -7.66
C GLY A 301 32.44 -46.56 -8.87
N THR A 302 31.23 -47.11 -9.03
CA THR A 302 30.26 -46.65 -10.03
C THR A 302 29.39 -45.52 -9.46
N VAL A 303 28.98 -44.60 -10.33
CA VAL A 303 27.98 -43.57 -10.01
C VAL A 303 26.75 -43.96 -10.81
N PRO A 304 25.61 -44.32 -10.17
CA PRO A 304 24.37 -44.60 -10.89
C PRO A 304 23.96 -43.40 -11.73
N ASP A 305 23.41 -43.62 -12.92
CA ASP A 305 23.03 -42.52 -13.82
C ASP A 305 21.97 -41.61 -13.17
N ASP A 306 21.02 -42.20 -12.43
CA ASP A 306 19.87 -41.51 -11.84
C ASP A 306 20.10 -41.07 -10.37
N TYR A 307 21.34 -41.19 -9.85
CA TYR A 307 21.61 -40.96 -8.42
C TYR A 307 21.20 -39.57 -7.91
N ARG A 308 21.25 -38.56 -8.79
CA ARG A 308 20.83 -37.19 -8.45
C ARG A 308 19.32 -37.12 -8.30
N GLU A 309 18.58 -37.78 -9.18
CA GLU A 309 17.11 -37.81 -9.17
C GLU A 309 16.61 -38.59 -7.95
N ASP A 310 17.27 -39.69 -7.59
CA ASP A 310 16.97 -40.47 -6.39
C ASP A 310 17.14 -39.65 -5.10
N ILE A 311 18.28 -38.96 -4.96
CA ILE A 311 18.53 -38.09 -3.81
C ILE A 311 17.51 -36.95 -3.76
N VAL A 312 17.22 -36.32 -4.89
CA VAL A 312 16.21 -35.24 -4.98
C VAL A 312 14.83 -35.76 -4.57
N SER A 313 14.44 -36.95 -5.00
CA SER A 313 13.15 -37.57 -4.64
C SER A 313 13.05 -37.82 -3.14
N LEU A 314 14.14 -38.28 -2.52
CA LEU A 314 14.21 -38.41 -1.07
C LEU A 314 14.15 -37.04 -0.38
N LEU A 315 14.85 -36.03 -0.89
CA LEU A 315 14.81 -34.68 -0.33
C LEU A 315 13.38 -34.11 -0.29
N HIS A 316 12.59 -34.27 -1.37
CA HIS A 316 11.17 -33.90 -1.37
C HIS A 316 10.38 -34.58 -0.25
N SER A 317 10.69 -35.84 0.06
CA SER A 317 10.01 -36.59 1.12
C SER A 317 10.38 -36.11 2.53
N TYR A 318 11.58 -35.55 2.72
CA TYR A 318 12.06 -35.03 4.00
C TYR A 318 11.78 -33.54 4.23
N PHE A 319 11.45 -32.80 3.18
CA PHE A 319 11.15 -31.37 3.21
C PHE A 319 9.68 -31.13 2.84
N ILE A 320 8.78 -31.52 3.74
CA ILE A 320 7.34 -31.32 3.62
C ILE A 320 6.86 -30.38 4.72
N SER A 321 6.19 -29.28 4.35
CA SER A 321 5.59 -28.33 5.29
C SER A 321 4.53 -27.47 4.61
N ASP A 322 3.59 -26.93 5.39
CA ASP A 322 2.64 -25.93 4.91
C ASP A 322 3.31 -24.55 4.71
N TYR A 323 4.48 -24.32 5.31
CA TYR A 323 5.17 -23.01 5.30
C TYR A 323 6.18 -22.82 4.18
N TYR A 324 6.42 -23.85 3.37
CA TYR A 324 7.36 -23.81 2.25
C TYR A 324 7.04 -24.90 1.24
N PHE A 325 7.49 -24.69 0.01
CA PHE A 325 7.49 -25.70 -1.04
C PHE A 325 8.92 -25.96 -1.53
N SER A 326 9.11 -27.08 -2.22
CA SER A 326 10.40 -27.49 -2.76
C SER A 326 10.37 -27.60 -4.28
N ASN A 327 11.39 -27.05 -4.93
CA ASN A 327 11.63 -27.18 -6.37
C ASN A 327 12.96 -27.93 -6.58
N SER A 328 13.11 -28.59 -7.73
CA SER A 328 14.31 -29.39 -7.99
C SER A 328 14.63 -29.49 -9.47
N LEU A 329 15.89 -29.80 -9.76
CA LEU A 329 16.41 -30.07 -11.10
C LEU A 329 16.03 -28.95 -12.08
N GLU A 330 15.20 -29.24 -13.08
CA GLU A 330 14.80 -28.27 -14.11
C GLU A 330 13.93 -27.13 -13.56
N ASP A 331 13.17 -27.38 -12.49
CA ASP A 331 12.32 -26.38 -11.85
C ASP A 331 13.08 -25.49 -10.85
N ALA A 332 14.28 -25.94 -10.43
CA ALA A 332 15.13 -25.18 -9.54
C ALA A 332 16.04 -24.22 -10.33
N HIS A 333 16.16 -22.99 -9.85
CA HIS A 333 16.86 -21.95 -10.63
C HIS A 333 18.40 -22.08 -10.65
N ASP A 334 19.02 -22.13 -9.47
CA ASP A 334 20.48 -21.97 -9.31
C ASP A 334 21.20 -23.21 -8.74
N VAL A 335 20.42 -24.21 -8.34
CA VAL A 335 20.82 -25.36 -7.52
C VAL A 335 20.02 -26.59 -7.92
N ASP A 336 20.46 -27.78 -7.52
CA ASP A 336 19.77 -29.03 -7.86
C ASP A 336 18.49 -29.25 -7.03
N PHE A 337 18.39 -28.65 -5.84
CA PHE A 337 17.19 -28.64 -5.00
C PHE A 337 17.10 -27.35 -4.17
N GLU A 338 15.94 -26.72 -4.16
CA GLU A 338 15.66 -25.53 -3.36
C GLU A 338 14.39 -25.64 -2.51
N VAL A 339 14.43 -25.01 -1.33
CA VAL A 339 13.25 -24.80 -0.48
C VAL A 339 12.92 -23.33 -0.48
N ILE A 340 11.68 -23.02 -0.87
CA ILE A 340 11.17 -21.68 -1.05
C ILE A 340 10.03 -21.48 -0.05
N GLN A 341 10.11 -20.39 0.72
CA GLN A 341 9.07 -20.07 1.69
C GLN A 341 7.74 -19.79 0.97
N ASN A 342 6.65 -20.30 1.54
CA ASN A 342 5.31 -19.98 1.08
C ASN A 342 4.89 -18.63 1.69
N ASN A 343 5.43 -17.55 1.15
CA ASN A 343 5.13 -16.17 1.53
C ASN A 343 5.18 -15.26 0.30
N TYR A 344 4.83 -13.98 0.46
CA TYR A 344 4.66 -13.03 -0.65
C TYR A 344 5.87 -12.95 -1.59
N SER A 345 7.08 -12.82 -1.04
CA SER A 345 8.32 -12.71 -1.85
C SER A 345 8.90 -14.03 -2.32
N GLU A 346 8.30 -15.17 -1.98
CA GLU A 346 8.84 -16.50 -2.23
C GLU A 346 10.30 -16.61 -1.76
N ARG A 347 10.54 -16.26 -0.50
CA ARG A 347 11.89 -16.13 0.03
C ARG A 347 12.63 -17.47 -0.05
N LYS A 348 13.79 -17.49 -0.72
CA LYS A 348 14.61 -18.70 -0.85
C LYS A 348 15.31 -19.06 0.46
N LEU A 349 14.89 -20.17 1.07
CA LEU A 349 15.39 -20.61 2.38
C LEU A 349 16.63 -21.51 2.24
N LEU A 350 16.56 -22.55 1.41
CA LEU A 350 17.61 -23.56 1.28
C LEU A 350 18.00 -23.77 -0.18
N GLY A 351 19.30 -23.82 -0.46
CA GLY A 351 19.83 -24.29 -1.74
C GLY A 351 20.80 -25.45 -1.56
N LEU A 352 20.55 -26.57 -2.23
CA LEU A 352 21.35 -27.78 -2.22
C LEU A 352 21.90 -28.07 -3.62
N ASP A 353 23.22 -28.18 -3.72
CA ASP A 353 23.90 -28.57 -4.96
C ASP A 353 24.50 -29.96 -4.80
N ILE A 354 24.19 -30.87 -5.72
CA ILE A 354 24.59 -32.28 -5.70
C ILE A 354 25.66 -32.50 -6.77
N LYS A 355 26.77 -33.10 -6.37
CA LYS A 355 27.93 -33.32 -7.22
C LYS A 355 28.52 -34.71 -6.99
N SER A 356 29.27 -35.21 -7.97
CA SER A 356 30.16 -36.36 -7.81
C SER A 356 31.54 -35.97 -8.33
N LEU A 357 32.41 -35.53 -7.42
CA LEU A 357 33.72 -34.98 -7.71
C LEU A 357 34.80 -35.62 -6.84
N GLN A 358 36.04 -35.54 -7.31
CA GLN A 358 37.19 -35.94 -6.51
C GLN A 358 37.35 -35.04 -5.27
N PRO A 359 37.51 -35.61 -4.05
CA PRO A 359 37.52 -34.83 -2.81
C PRO A 359 38.55 -33.69 -2.74
N LYS A 360 39.67 -33.81 -3.46
CA LYS A 360 40.76 -32.82 -3.49
C LYS A 360 40.33 -31.42 -3.93
N ASN A 361 39.32 -31.33 -4.80
CA ASN A 361 38.85 -30.05 -5.36
C ASN A 361 37.61 -29.50 -4.63
N LEU A 362 36.99 -30.31 -3.77
CA LEU A 362 35.67 -30.07 -3.19
C LEU A 362 35.61 -28.76 -2.40
N LYS A 363 36.62 -28.49 -1.56
CA LYS A 363 36.66 -27.28 -0.73
C LYS A 363 36.73 -26.00 -1.57
N SER A 364 37.51 -25.99 -2.66
CA SER A 364 37.63 -24.84 -3.56
C SER A 364 36.31 -24.57 -4.28
N ILE A 365 35.66 -25.63 -4.76
CA ILE A 365 34.35 -25.56 -5.44
C ILE A 365 33.27 -25.08 -4.49
N ALA A 366 33.17 -25.66 -3.29
CA ALA A 366 32.23 -25.23 -2.26
C ALA A 366 32.42 -23.75 -1.87
N THR A 367 33.66 -23.28 -1.76
CA THR A 367 33.95 -21.87 -1.45
C THR A 367 33.45 -20.94 -2.57
N ALA A 368 33.67 -21.30 -3.83
CA ALA A 368 33.18 -20.52 -4.96
C ALA A 368 31.63 -20.54 -5.05
N TYR A 369 31.03 -21.72 -4.90
CA TYR A 369 29.57 -21.91 -4.86
C TYR A 369 28.92 -21.06 -3.77
N PHE A 370 29.39 -21.17 -2.52
CA PHE A 370 28.85 -20.39 -1.40
C PHE A 370 29.18 -18.90 -1.44
N LYS A 371 30.13 -18.45 -2.28
CA LYS A 371 30.36 -17.02 -2.50
C LYS A 371 29.38 -16.46 -3.52
N ARG A 372 28.99 -17.26 -4.50
CA ARG A 372 28.05 -16.86 -5.56
C ARG A 372 26.61 -16.75 -5.06
N LEU A 373 26.19 -17.65 -4.18
CA LEU A 373 24.77 -17.80 -3.82
C LEU A 373 24.39 -17.31 -2.41
N ASN A 374 25.33 -16.84 -1.59
CA ASN A 374 25.06 -16.45 -0.20
C ASN A 374 24.07 -15.28 -0.03
N GLN A 375 23.90 -14.45 -1.05
CA GLN A 375 22.92 -13.37 -1.03
C GLN A 375 21.52 -13.83 -1.44
N ARG A 376 21.40 -15.00 -2.09
CA ARG A 376 20.14 -15.52 -2.62
C ARG A 376 19.45 -16.47 -1.64
N TYR A 377 20.21 -17.33 -0.96
CA TYR A 377 19.66 -18.33 -0.05
C TYR A 377 20.07 -18.09 1.39
N MET A 378 19.14 -18.29 2.32
CA MET A 378 19.43 -18.22 3.75
C MET A 378 20.41 -19.33 4.21
N TYR A 379 20.24 -20.54 3.67
CA TYR A 379 21.08 -21.70 3.95
C TYR A 379 21.55 -22.36 2.66
N LEU A 380 22.82 -22.77 2.63
CA LEU A 380 23.42 -23.42 1.48
C LEU A 380 24.17 -24.67 1.90
N PHE A 381 23.97 -25.74 1.14
CA PHE A 381 24.77 -26.95 1.27
C PHE A 381 25.26 -27.41 -0.09
N LEU A 382 26.37 -28.14 -0.06
CA LEU A 382 26.91 -28.85 -1.21
C LEU A 382 27.12 -30.31 -0.80
N ILE A 383 26.46 -31.21 -1.51
CA ILE A 383 26.48 -32.65 -1.27
C ILE A 383 27.37 -33.27 -2.35
N ASN A 384 28.42 -33.96 -1.94
CA ASN A 384 29.32 -34.65 -2.86
C ASN A 384 29.33 -36.16 -2.61
N PHE A 385 28.93 -36.93 -3.61
CA PHE A 385 29.05 -38.39 -3.59
C PHE A 385 30.46 -38.84 -3.98
N ASP A 386 31.15 -39.52 -3.08
CA ASP A 386 32.46 -40.15 -3.32
C ASP A 386 32.27 -41.63 -3.65
N SER A 387 32.10 -41.95 -4.93
CA SER A 387 31.81 -43.31 -5.41
C SER A 387 32.87 -44.34 -5.00
N LYS A 388 34.12 -43.93 -4.84
CA LYS A 388 35.23 -44.83 -4.46
C LYS A 388 35.12 -45.34 -3.03
N LYS A 389 34.48 -44.55 -2.17
CA LYS A 389 34.31 -44.84 -0.75
C LYS A 389 32.86 -45.06 -0.36
N HIS A 390 31.95 -44.98 -1.34
CA HIS A 390 30.51 -45.12 -1.19
C HIS A 390 29.97 -44.29 -0.01
N GLN A 391 30.33 -43.00 0.01
CA GLN A 391 30.01 -42.10 1.11
C GLN A 391 29.69 -40.70 0.57
N PHE A 392 28.95 -39.91 1.34
CA PHE A 392 28.71 -38.50 1.03
C PHE A 392 29.59 -37.58 1.87
N ILE A 393 30.02 -36.49 1.26
CA ILE A 393 30.65 -35.36 1.94
C ILE A 393 29.70 -34.18 1.81
N ILE A 394 29.15 -33.75 2.94
CA ILE A 394 28.29 -32.57 3.03
C ILE A 394 29.16 -31.38 3.43
N MET A 395 29.10 -30.29 2.67
CA MET A 395 29.67 -29.00 3.05
C MET A 395 28.56 -27.99 3.29
N TYR A 396 28.71 -27.15 4.31
CA TYR A 396 27.73 -26.10 4.64
C TYR A 396 28.39 -24.95 5.41
N LYS A 397 27.75 -23.79 5.43
CA LYS A 397 28.18 -22.63 6.23
C LYS A 397 27.40 -22.54 7.53
N THR A 398 28.09 -22.25 8.64
CA THR A 398 27.44 -21.90 9.90
C THR A 398 27.02 -20.43 9.91
N LYS A 399 26.29 -20.03 10.96
CA LYS A 399 25.90 -18.62 11.19
C LYS A 399 27.11 -17.68 11.26
N ASP A 400 28.25 -18.17 11.73
CA ASP A 400 29.53 -17.43 11.80
C ASP A 400 30.27 -17.40 10.44
N HIS A 401 29.60 -17.78 9.35
CA HIS A 401 30.14 -17.91 8.00
C HIS A 401 31.32 -18.89 7.85
N GLU A 402 31.55 -19.75 8.83
CA GLU A 402 32.58 -20.78 8.77
C GLU A 402 32.12 -21.96 7.92
N LEU A 403 33.01 -22.40 7.02
CA LEU A 403 32.80 -23.59 6.22
C LEU A 403 33.04 -24.85 7.07
N ARG A 404 32.01 -25.69 7.19
CA ARG A 404 32.07 -26.98 7.87
C ARG A 404 31.84 -28.11 6.87
N SER A 405 32.41 -29.28 7.18
CA SER A 405 32.24 -30.48 6.39
C SER A 405 31.89 -31.68 7.28
N LEU A 406 30.99 -32.52 6.81
CA LEU A 406 30.59 -33.77 7.45
C LEU A 406 30.69 -34.92 6.44
N VAL A 407 31.03 -36.11 6.91
CA VAL A 407 30.99 -37.33 6.11
C VAL A 407 29.83 -38.19 6.57
N VAL A 408 28.96 -38.58 5.65
CA VAL A 408 27.88 -39.56 5.87
C VAL A 408 28.30 -40.86 5.21
N LYS A 409 28.25 -41.94 5.98
CA LYS A 409 28.65 -43.28 5.57
C LYS A 409 27.51 -44.24 5.78
#